data_AF-A0A7H8TKF5-F1
#
_entry.id   AF-A0A7H8TKF5-F1
#
_cell.length_a   1.000
_cell.length_b   1.000
_cell.length_c   1.000
_cell.angle_alpha   90.00
_cell.angle_beta   90.00
_cell.angle_gamma   90.00
#
_symmetry.space_group_name_H-M   'P 1'
#
loop_
_entity.id
_entity.type
_entity.pdbx_description
1 polymer ?
#
loop_
_entity_poly.entity_id
_entity_poly.type
_entity_poly.pdbx_seq_one_letter_code
_entity_poly.pdbx_strand_id
1 'polypeptide(L)'
;MSLKYAVLAALLEGEASGYELSKVFDISFANFWPATPQQLYRELERLAQDGLVEARFVQQERRPNKRMFTLTEAGREDLRSFAAEPPRRPTAVRDELLIKLQAMDDPGTARAMIEERMTWARGKLGRYERVRARMLDGRTEEEYLRESDRVGPYLTLLAGISFEEQILSWCERVLVVLRQRVAQG
;
A
#
# COMPACT_ATOMS: atom_id res chain seq x y z
N MET A 1 8.40 6.17 11.39
CA MET A 1 6.95 5.95 11.13
C MET A 1 6.68 4.47 11.39
N SER A 2 5.58 4.13 12.08
CA SER A 2 5.38 2.80 12.67
C SER A 2 4.24 2.04 12.01
N LEU A 3 4.45 0.73 11.78
CA LEU A 3 3.42 -0.22 11.33
C LEU A 3 2.16 -0.17 12.19
N LYS A 4 2.30 0.18 13.47
CA LYS A 4 1.22 0.54 14.40
C LYS A 4 0.07 1.28 13.72
N TYR A 5 0.34 2.44 13.14
CA TYR A 5 -0.72 3.33 12.65
C TYR A 5 -1.38 2.80 11.37
N ALA A 6 -0.65 2.04 10.56
CA ALA A 6 -1.25 1.34 9.42
C ALA A 6 -2.24 0.26 9.91
N VAL A 7 -1.87 -0.50 10.97
CA VAL A 7 -2.74 -1.53 11.55
C VAL A 7 -3.98 -0.91 12.19
N LEU A 8 -3.81 0.16 12.98
CA LEU A 8 -4.93 0.87 13.58
C LEU A 8 -5.85 1.45 12.50
N ALA A 9 -5.30 2.08 11.44
CA ALA A 9 -6.11 2.62 10.35
C ALA A 9 -6.88 1.56 9.55
N ALA A 10 -6.33 0.35 9.42
CA ALA A 10 -6.99 -0.78 8.79
C ALA A 10 -8.19 -1.30 9.61
N LEU A 11 -8.14 -1.19 10.94
CA LEU A 11 -9.20 -1.60 11.85
C LEU A 11 -10.33 -0.56 12.02
N LEU A 12 -10.25 0.60 11.37
CA LEU A 12 -11.34 1.58 11.37
C LEU A 12 -12.60 1.09 10.65
N GLU A 13 -12.48 0.11 9.75
CA GLU A 13 -13.62 -0.53 9.04
C GLU A 13 -14.38 -1.54 9.92
N GLY A 14 -13.87 -1.83 11.13
CA GLY A 14 -14.47 -2.77 12.07
C GLY A 14 -13.53 -3.89 12.50
N GLU A 15 -14.10 -4.92 13.13
CA GLU A 15 -13.31 -6.06 13.58
C GLU A 15 -12.78 -6.88 12.41
N ALA A 16 -11.53 -7.32 12.48
CA ALA A 16 -10.91 -8.14 11.46
C ALA A 16 -9.97 -9.18 12.06
N SER A 17 -9.88 -10.35 11.44
CA SER A 17 -8.82 -11.31 11.76
C SER A 17 -7.48 -10.86 11.17
N GLY A 18 -6.38 -11.35 11.74
CA GLY A 18 -5.04 -11.08 11.17
C GLY A 18 -4.89 -11.51 9.70
N TYR A 19 -5.65 -12.53 9.28
CA TYR A 19 -5.67 -13.00 7.89
C TYR A 19 -6.41 -12.02 6.97
N GLU A 20 -7.57 -11.50 7.40
CA GLU A 20 -8.30 -10.46 6.66
C GLU A 20 -7.47 -9.18 6.58
N LEU A 21 -6.82 -8.78 7.67
CA LEU A 21 -5.90 -7.64 7.68
C LEU A 21 -4.72 -7.87 6.73
N SER A 22 -4.15 -9.08 6.66
CA SER A 22 -3.07 -9.37 5.71
C SER A 22 -3.50 -9.10 4.27
N LYS A 23 -4.74 -9.48 3.90
CA LYS A 23 -5.29 -9.17 2.57
C LYS A 23 -5.47 -7.67 2.35
N VAL A 24 -5.93 -6.93 3.37
CA VAL A 24 -6.06 -5.48 3.30
C VAL A 24 -4.70 -4.83 3.12
N PHE A 25 -3.67 -5.31 3.82
CA PHE A 25 -2.30 -4.82 3.68
C PHE A 25 -1.74 -5.09 2.29
N ASP A 26 -1.95 -6.30 1.75
CA ASP A 26 -1.49 -6.65 0.42
C ASP A 26 -2.13 -5.79 -0.67
N ILE A 27 -3.35 -5.30 -0.47
CA ILE A 27 -4.13 -4.55 -1.48
C ILE A 27 -4.03 -3.05 -1.25
N SER A 28 -4.57 -2.57 -0.13
CA SER A 28 -4.86 -1.16 0.12
C SER A 28 -3.69 -0.40 0.73
N PHE A 29 -2.84 -1.06 1.52
CA PHE A 29 -1.66 -0.43 2.15
C PHE A 29 -0.36 -0.72 1.42
N ALA A 30 -0.32 -1.73 0.54
CA ALA A 30 0.89 -2.16 -0.15
C ALA A 30 1.59 -1.05 -0.94
N ASN A 31 0.87 0.00 -1.35
CA ASN A 31 1.44 1.14 -2.03
C ASN A 31 2.36 2.00 -1.13
N PHE A 32 1.97 2.24 0.13
CA PHE A 32 2.61 3.25 0.97
C PHE A 32 3.15 2.70 2.29
N TRP A 33 2.74 1.51 2.69
CA TRP A 33 3.17 0.87 3.93
C TRP A 33 3.22 -0.67 3.81
N PRO A 34 4.15 -1.22 3.01
CA PRO A 34 4.27 -2.67 2.88
C PRO A 34 4.67 -3.31 4.20
N ALA A 35 4.03 -4.42 4.54
CA ALA A 35 4.36 -5.22 5.71
C ALA A 35 4.18 -6.70 5.37
N THR A 36 5.10 -7.55 5.82
CA THR A 36 4.91 -8.98 5.69
C THR A 36 3.82 -9.44 6.68
N PRO A 37 3.14 -10.57 6.42
CA PRO A 37 2.22 -11.15 7.39
C PRO A 37 2.86 -11.31 8.77
N GLN A 38 4.11 -11.78 8.84
CA GLN A 38 4.82 -11.95 10.10
C GLN A 38 5.06 -10.63 10.85
N GLN A 39 5.27 -9.51 10.14
CA GLN A 39 5.35 -8.19 10.78
C GLN A 39 3.98 -7.75 11.30
N LEU A 40 2.92 -7.95 10.50
CA LEU A 40 1.55 -7.60 10.88
C LEU A 40 1.08 -8.37 12.12
N TYR A 41 1.28 -9.69 12.18
CA TYR A 41 0.88 -10.50 13.33
C TYR A 41 1.62 -10.11 14.61
N ARG A 42 2.93 -9.88 14.53
CA ARG A 42 3.72 -9.39 15.68
C ARG A 42 3.24 -8.03 16.16
N GLU A 43 2.91 -7.13 15.22
CA GLU A 43 2.39 -5.81 15.56
C GLU A 43 1.01 -5.90 16.22
N LEU A 44 0.11 -6.76 15.74
CA LEU A 44 -1.19 -7.00 16.34
C LEU A 44 -1.09 -7.50 17.79
N GLU A 45 -0.15 -8.40 18.06
CA GLU A 45 0.12 -8.87 19.42
C GLU A 45 0.61 -7.74 20.33
N ARG A 46 1.54 -6.92 19.84
CA ARG A 46 2.05 -5.77 20.56
C ARG A 46 0.95 -4.75 20.86
N LEU A 47 0.12 -4.42 19.88
CA LEU A 47 -1.00 -3.48 20.06
C LEU A 47 -2.04 -4.02 21.05
N ALA A 48 -2.22 -5.33 21.12
CA ALA A 48 -3.10 -5.96 22.09
C ALA A 48 -2.53 -5.87 23.51
N GLN A 49 -1.22 -6.08 23.67
CA GLN A 49 -0.52 -5.87 24.95
C GLN A 49 -0.57 -4.41 25.39
N ASP A 50 -0.44 -3.47 24.45
CA ASP A 50 -0.51 -2.03 24.68
C ASP A 50 -1.96 -1.52 24.94
N GLY A 51 -2.98 -2.39 24.86
CA GLY A 51 -4.39 -2.03 25.07
C GLY A 51 -5.01 -1.19 23.95
N LEU A 52 -4.36 -1.09 22.80
CA LEU A 52 -4.81 -0.30 21.65
C LEU A 52 -5.74 -1.09 20.72
N VAL A 53 -5.66 -2.41 20.77
CA VAL A 53 -6.62 -3.31 20.14
C VAL A 53 -7.06 -4.38 21.13
N GLU A 54 -8.33 -4.75 21.08
CA GLU A 54 -8.84 -5.93 21.77
C GLU A 54 -8.72 -7.15 20.87
N ALA A 55 -8.43 -8.31 21.45
CA ALA A 55 -8.32 -9.56 20.71
C ALA A 55 -9.25 -10.62 21.29
N ARG A 56 -10.22 -11.07 20.48
CA ARG A 56 -11.24 -12.05 20.86
C ARG A 56 -11.05 -13.35 20.09
N PHE A 57 -11.06 -14.47 20.80
CA PHE A 57 -11.06 -15.80 20.17
C PHE A 57 -12.47 -16.18 19.72
N VAL A 58 -12.59 -16.63 18.48
CA VAL A 58 -13.83 -17.14 17.89
C VAL A 58 -13.61 -18.61 17.56
N GLN A 59 -14.30 -19.49 18.30
CA GLN A 59 -14.31 -20.91 18.01
C GLN A 59 -15.07 -21.17 16.71
N GLN A 60 -14.54 -22.07 15.88
CA GLN A 60 -15.17 -22.46 14.62
C GLN A 60 -15.29 -23.98 14.56
N GLU A 61 -16.45 -24.51 14.18
CA GLU A 61 -16.71 -25.96 14.20
C GLU A 61 -15.97 -26.73 13.10
N ARG A 62 -15.83 -26.14 11.91
CA ARG A 62 -15.28 -26.79 10.70
C ARG A 62 -14.03 -26.11 10.14
N ARG A 63 -13.49 -25.12 10.84
CA ARG A 63 -12.34 -24.31 10.43
C ARG A 63 -11.44 -24.05 11.64
N PRO A 64 -10.15 -23.71 11.45
CA PRO A 64 -9.30 -23.29 12.54
C PRO A 64 -9.91 -22.09 13.27
N ASN A 65 -9.83 -22.08 14.61
CA ASN A 65 -10.26 -20.94 15.42
C ASN A 65 -9.58 -19.66 14.92
N LYS A 66 -10.34 -18.56 14.88
CA LYS A 66 -9.82 -17.27 14.46
C LYS A 66 -9.74 -16.30 15.62
N ARG A 67 -8.72 -15.45 15.61
CA ARG A 67 -8.56 -14.33 16.53
C ARG A 67 -9.01 -13.06 15.81
N MET A 68 -10.06 -12.44 16.31
CA MET A 68 -10.61 -11.18 15.82
C MET A 68 -9.97 -10.03 16.60
N PHE A 69 -9.61 -8.97 15.90
CA PHE A 69 -9.04 -7.77 16.48
C PHE A 69 -9.97 -6.58 16.24
N THR A 70 -10.12 -5.74 17.26
CA THR A 70 -10.99 -4.56 17.22
C THR A 70 -10.25 -3.38 17.86
N LEU A 71 -10.41 -2.17 17.32
CA LEU A 71 -9.90 -0.96 17.96
C LEU A 71 -10.59 -0.71 19.31
N THR A 72 -9.78 -0.46 20.34
CA THR A 72 -10.25 0.12 21.61
C THR A 72 -10.43 1.63 21.46
N GLU A 73 -11.06 2.29 22.44
CA GLU A 73 -11.13 3.76 22.41
C GLU A 73 -9.75 4.40 22.51
N ALA A 74 -8.86 3.86 23.35
CA ALA A 74 -7.47 4.29 23.44
C ALA A 74 -6.75 4.17 22.09
N GLY A 75 -6.98 3.08 21.34
CA GLY A 75 -6.46 2.92 19.98
C GLY A 75 -7.00 3.96 18.99
N ARG A 76 -8.27 4.34 19.10
CA ARG A 76 -8.87 5.39 18.28
C ARG A 76 -8.30 6.76 18.61
N GLU A 77 -8.16 7.10 19.89
CA GLU A 77 -7.57 8.37 20.34
C GLU A 77 -6.12 8.54 19.90
N ASP A 78 -5.31 7.48 20.07
CA ASP A 78 -3.91 7.46 19.64
C ASP A 78 -3.78 7.63 18.12
N LEU A 79 -4.63 6.96 17.34
CA LEU A 79 -4.66 7.13 15.89
C LEU A 79 -5.12 8.53 15.46
N ARG A 80 -6.16 9.08 16.10
CA ARG A 80 -6.64 10.45 15.82
C ARG A 80 -5.54 11.48 16.10
N SER A 81 -4.84 11.34 17.22
CA SER A 81 -3.73 12.22 17.58
C SER A 81 -2.61 12.16 16.55
N PHE A 82 -2.21 10.95 16.13
CA PHE A 82 -1.23 10.76 15.08
C PHE A 82 -1.67 11.37 13.74
N ALA A 83 -2.93 11.18 13.34
CA ALA A 83 -3.45 11.68 12.07
C ALA A 83 -3.54 13.23 12.03
N ALA A 84 -3.66 13.88 13.19
CA ALA A 84 -3.67 15.34 13.30
C ALA A 84 -2.27 15.97 13.22
N GLU A 85 -1.21 15.20 13.43
CA GLU A 85 0.16 15.70 13.31
C GLU A 85 0.62 15.75 11.84
N PRO A 86 1.18 16.88 11.38
CA PRO A 86 1.71 16.96 10.03
C PRO A 86 2.92 16.04 9.86
N PRO A 87 3.13 15.44 8.67
CA PRO A 87 4.34 14.70 8.37
C PRO A 87 5.58 15.57 8.58
N ARG A 88 6.56 15.07 9.35
CA ARG A 88 7.75 15.85 9.73
C ARG A 88 8.74 16.10 8.60
N ARG A 89 8.73 15.24 7.57
CA ARG A 89 9.64 15.29 6.43
C ARG A 89 8.94 14.77 5.16
N PRO A 90 9.32 15.27 3.98
CA PRO A 90 8.87 14.69 2.72
C PRO A 90 9.36 13.25 2.56
N THR A 91 8.64 12.47 1.77
CA THR A 91 9.03 11.12 1.38
C THR A 91 10.31 11.15 0.55
N ALA A 92 11.26 10.28 0.88
CA ALA A 92 12.47 10.09 0.09
C ALA A 92 12.34 8.83 -0.78
N VAL A 93 12.67 8.94 -2.07
CA VAL A 93 12.75 7.78 -2.96
C VAL A 93 13.98 6.95 -2.61
N ARG A 94 13.77 5.69 -2.25
CA ARG A 94 14.83 4.71 -1.98
C ARG A 94 14.65 3.55 -2.94
N ASP A 95 15.37 3.58 -4.05
CA ASP A 95 15.18 2.63 -5.15
C ASP A 95 16.54 2.11 -5.64
N GLU A 96 16.74 0.80 -5.52
CA GLU A 96 17.97 0.11 -5.94
C GLU A 96 18.19 0.24 -7.45
N LEU A 97 17.12 0.27 -8.26
CA LEU A 97 17.24 0.43 -9.71
C LEU A 97 17.90 1.76 -10.06
N LEU A 98 17.56 2.84 -9.35
CA LEU A 98 18.15 4.16 -9.60
C LEU A 98 19.65 4.18 -9.28
N ILE A 99 20.09 3.46 -8.24
CA ILE A 99 21.52 3.28 -7.92
C ILE A 99 22.21 2.50 -9.04
N LYS A 100 21.59 1.41 -9.53
CA LYS A 100 22.13 0.62 -10.65
C LYS A 100 22.30 1.47 -11.90
N LEU A 101 21.27 2.23 -12.29
CA LEU A 101 21.32 3.13 -13.44
C LEU A 101 22.37 4.24 -13.29
N GLN A 102 22.54 4.77 -12.08
CA GLN A 102 23.59 5.76 -11.79
C GLN A 102 25.00 5.17 -11.94
N ALA A 103 25.18 3.89 -11.64
CA ALA A 103 26.49 3.23 -11.62
C ALA A 103 26.91 2.61 -12.96
N MET A 104 25.99 2.47 -13.93
CA MET A 104 26.24 1.74 -15.18
C MET A 104 26.14 2.62 -16.42
N ASP A 105 26.92 2.27 -17.45
CA ASP A 105 26.77 2.79 -18.83
C ASP A 105 26.67 1.63 -19.83
N ASP A 106 25.82 0.65 -19.52
CA ASP A 106 25.45 -0.45 -20.43
C ASP A 106 23.96 -0.35 -20.79
N PRO A 107 23.63 0.16 -21.99
CA PRO A 107 22.24 0.30 -22.42
C PRO A 107 21.46 -1.01 -22.50
N GLY A 108 22.12 -2.14 -22.78
CA GLY A 108 21.48 -3.45 -22.89
C GLY A 108 20.96 -3.94 -21.54
N THR A 109 21.83 -3.97 -20.54
CA THR A 109 21.44 -4.34 -19.16
C THR A 109 20.43 -3.35 -18.58
N ALA A 110 20.64 -2.04 -18.77
CA ALA A 110 19.71 -1.02 -18.28
C ALA A 110 18.31 -1.21 -18.87
N ARG A 111 18.21 -1.55 -20.16
CA ARG A 111 16.93 -1.79 -20.84
C ARG A 111 16.16 -2.93 -20.19
N ALA A 112 16.80 -4.08 -19.95
CA ALA A 112 16.15 -5.24 -19.34
C ALA A 112 15.57 -4.91 -17.96
N MET A 113 16.32 -4.17 -17.13
CA MET A 113 15.86 -3.74 -15.80
C MET A 113 14.66 -2.79 -15.88
N ILE A 114 14.65 -1.88 -16.86
CA ILE A 114 13.52 -0.96 -17.07
C ILE A 114 12.27 -1.72 -17.56
N GLU A 115 12.43 -2.66 -18.49
CA GLU A 115 11.32 -3.49 -18.98
C GLU A 115 10.69 -4.35 -17.86
N GLU A 116 11.52 -4.89 -16.95
CA GLU A 116 11.04 -5.59 -15.75
C GLU A 116 10.27 -4.64 -14.80
N ARG A 117 10.82 -3.45 -14.53
CA ARG A 117 10.13 -2.42 -13.72
C ARG A 117 8.77 -2.03 -14.31
N MET A 118 8.68 -1.88 -15.64
CA MET A 118 7.41 -1.62 -16.33
C MET A 118 6.41 -2.74 -16.13
N THR A 119 6.86 -3.99 -16.19
CA THR A 119 5.99 -5.16 -16.00
C THR A 119 5.38 -5.17 -14.61
N TRP A 120 6.17 -4.89 -13.58
CA TRP A 120 5.68 -4.78 -12.21
C TRP A 120 4.70 -3.61 -12.03
N ALA A 121 5.03 -2.44 -12.59
CA ALA A 121 4.17 -1.24 -12.51
C ALA A 121 2.81 -1.48 -13.18
N ARG A 122 2.78 -2.08 -14.38
CA ARG A 122 1.51 -2.46 -15.06
C ARG A 122 0.69 -3.44 -14.23
N GLY A 123 1.34 -4.43 -13.63
CA GLY A 123 0.68 -5.41 -12.77
C GLY A 123 0.00 -4.77 -11.55
N LYS A 124 0.70 -3.84 -10.89
CA LYS A 124 0.16 -3.07 -9.77
C LYS A 124 -0.96 -2.12 -10.19
N LEU A 125 -0.76 -1.35 -11.25
CA LEU A 125 -1.78 -0.43 -11.77
C LEU A 125 -3.08 -1.18 -12.10
N GLY A 126 -2.98 -2.31 -12.81
CA GLY A 126 -4.15 -3.15 -13.09
C GLY A 126 -4.84 -3.69 -11.83
N ARG A 127 -4.08 -3.95 -10.74
CA ARG A 127 -4.66 -4.32 -9.44
C ARG A 127 -5.37 -3.13 -8.81
N TYR A 128 -4.77 -1.96 -8.80
CA TYR A 128 -5.37 -0.74 -8.23
C TYR A 128 -6.65 -0.35 -8.97
N GLU A 129 -6.68 -0.43 -10.30
CA GLU A 129 -7.90 -0.18 -11.08
C GLU A 129 -9.04 -1.14 -10.74
N ARG A 130 -8.74 -2.43 -10.50
CA ARG A 130 -9.77 -3.38 -10.03
C ARG A 130 -10.31 -3.03 -8.64
N VAL A 131 -9.46 -2.52 -7.75
CA VAL A 131 -9.88 -2.05 -6.42
C VAL A 131 -10.73 -0.79 -6.56
N ARG A 132 -10.30 0.15 -7.41
CA ARG A 132 -11.02 1.39 -7.71
C ARG A 132 -12.42 1.10 -8.23
N ALA A 133 -12.53 0.23 -9.23
CA ALA A 133 -13.82 -0.20 -9.77
C ALA A 133 -14.73 -0.81 -8.70
N ARG A 134 -14.19 -1.64 -7.79
CA ARG A 134 -14.95 -2.24 -6.69
C ARG A 134 -15.39 -1.21 -5.63
N MET A 135 -14.55 -0.22 -5.31
CA MET A 135 -14.91 0.84 -4.36
C MET A 135 -16.02 1.74 -4.90
N LEU A 136 -15.92 2.09 -6.19
CA LEU A 136 -16.92 2.92 -6.86
C LEU A 136 -18.27 2.20 -6.98
N ASP A 137 -18.25 0.87 -7.19
CA ASP A 137 -19.47 0.03 -7.24
C ASP A 137 -20.52 0.58 -8.22
N GLY A 138 -20.06 0.97 -9.41
CA GLY A 138 -20.91 1.54 -10.47
C GLY A 138 -21.15 3.05 -10.38
N ARG A 139 -20.77 3.71 -9.29
CA ARG A 139 -20.82 5.18 -9.16
C ARG A 139 -19.67 5.86 -9.90
N THR A 140 -19.87 7.12 -10.27
CA THR A 140 -18.76 8.00 -10.66
C THR A 140 -17.87 8.30 -9.46
N GLU A 141 -16.64 8.74 -9.72
CA GLU A 141 -15.72 9.18 -8.67
C GLU A 141 -16.28 10.38 -7.88
N GLU A 142 -16.93 11.31 -8.57
CA GLU A 142 -17.53 12.49 -7.92
C GLU A 142 -18.68 12.12 -6.99
N GLU A 143 -19.57 11.20 -7.41
CA GLU A 143 -20.63 10.66 -6.56
C GLU A 143 -20.05 9.93 -5.34
N TYR A 144 -19.09 9.03 -5.55
CA TYR A 144 -18.43 8.30 -4.46
C TYR A 144 -17.83 9.26 -3.43
N LEU A 145 -17.08 10.27 -3.87
CA LEU A 145 -16.43 11.23 -2.97
C LEU A 145 -17.41 12.12 -2.22
N ARG A 146 -18.57 12.41 -2.83
CA ARG A 146 -19.62 13.24 -2.21
C ARG A 146 -20.43 12.47 -1.17
N GLU A 147 -20.72 11.20 -1.43
CA GLU A 147 -21.67 10.40 -0.65
C GLU A 147 -21.01 9.53 0.43
N SER A 148 -19.71 9.23 0.30
CA SER A 148 -19.04 8.29 1.20
C SER A 148 -18.56 8.99 2.47
N ASP A 149 -18.97 8.48 3.64
CA ASP A 149 -18.52 9.00 4.94
C ASP A 149 -16.99 8.92 5.13
N ARG A 150 -16.34 7.93 4.52
CA ARG A 150 -14.89 7.70 4.62
C ARG A 150 -14.25 7.55 3.24
N VAL A 151 -13.64 8.63 2.76
CA VAL A 151 -12.93 8.64 1.47
C VAL A 151 -11.43 8.35 1.57
N GLY A 152 -10.85 8.31 2.77
CA GLY A 152 -9.40 8.12 3.00
C GLY A 152 -8.79 6.93 2.23
N PRO A 153 -9.37 5.71 2.30
CA PRO A 153 -8.89 4.57 1.53
C PRO A 153 -8.82 4.84 0.02
N TYR A 154 -9.84 5.51 -0.54
CA TYR A 154 -9.87 5.88 -1.95
C TYR A 154 -8.79 6.89 -2.31
N LEU A 155 -8.59 7.92 -1.48
CA LEU A 155 -7.53 8.92 -1.70
C LEU A 155 -6.13 8.29 -1.70
N THR A 156 -5.88 7.31 -0.82
CA THR A 156 -4.60 6.59 -0.81
C THR A 156 -4.43 5.64 -2.00
N LEU A 157 -5.53 5.10 -2.54
CA LEU A 157 -5.53 4.31 -3.77
C LEU A 157 -5.19 5.17 -4.99
N LEU A 158 -5.79 6.37 -5.10
CA LEU A 158 -5.47 7.33 -6.16
C LEU A 158 -3.98 7.69 -6.17
N ALA A 159 -3.39 7.90 -4.99
CA ALA A 159 -1.95 8.14 -4.88
C ALA A 159 -1.12 6.98 -5.44
N GLY A 160 -1.57 5.73 -5.26
CA GLY A 160 -0.90 4.55 -5.82
C GLY A 160 -1.06 4.42 -7.33
N ILE A 161 -2.25 4.71 -7.86
CA ILE A 161 -2.50 4.76 -9.31
C ILE A 161 -1.57 5.81 -9.94
N SER A 162 -1.61 7.04 -9.43
CA SER A 162 -0.78 8.14 -9.93
C SER A 162 0.71 7.82 -9.87
N PHE A 163 1.16 7.17 -8.79
CA PHE A 163 2.56 6.75 -8.65
C PHE A 163 2.96 5.75 -9.73
N GLU A 164 2.18 4.69 -9.95
CA GLU A 164 2.53 3.68 -10.95
C GLU A 164 2.40 4.21 -12.40
N GLU A 165 1.48 5.14 -12.67
CA GLU A 165 1.40 5.86 -13.95
C GLU A 165 2.66 6.71 -14.21
N GLN A 166 3.14 7.44 -13.20
CA GLN A 166 4.38 8.22 -13.27
C GLN A 166 5.59 7.31 -13.51
N ILE A 167 5.66 6.15 -12.84
CA ILE A 167 6.72 5.15 -13.07
C ILE A 167 6.69 4.66 -14.51
N LEU A 168 5.52 4.34 -15.07
CA LEU A 168 5.40 3.90 -16.46
C LEU A 168 5.88 4.97 -17.44
N SER A 169 5.44 6.22 -17.26
CA SER A 169 5.87 7.35 -18.09
C SER A 169 7.40 7.56 -18.03
N TRP A 170 7.98 7.46 -16.84
CA TRP A 170 9.43 7.53 -16.67
C TRP A 170 10.15 6.38 -17.39
N CYS A 171 9.69 5.15 -17.22
CA CYS A 171 10.29 4.00 -17.90
C CYS A 171 10.25 4.13 -19.43
N GLU A 172 9.13 4.57 -20.00
CA GLU A 172 8.99 4.81 -21.44
C GLU A 172 10.03 5.82 -21.95
N ARG A 173 10.19 6.93 -21.22
CA ARG A 173 11.21 7.94 -21.54
C ARG A 173 12.63 7.36 -21.49
N VAL A 174 12.94 6.57 -20.47
CA VAL A 174 14.27 5.93 -20.35
C VAL A 174 14.52 4.96 -21.50
N LEU A 175 13.54 4.13 -21.88
CA LEU A 175 13.69 3.20 -23.00
C LEU A 175 13.95 3.91 -24.34
N VAL A 176 13.36 5.08 -24.57
CA VAL A 176 13.66 5.90 -25.75
C VAL A 176 15.12 6.34 -25.75
N VAL A 177 15.62 6.86 -24.61
CA VAL A 177 17.01 7.30 -24.48
C VAL A 177 17.99 6.14 -24.69
N LEU A 178 17.74 4.98 -24.08
CA LEU A 178 18.60 3.81 -24.20
C LEU A 178 18.66 3.30 -25.65
N ARG A 179 17.52 3.28 -26.36
CA ARG A 179 17.47 2.90 -27.78
C ARG A 179 18.32 3.81 -28.66
N GLN A 180 18.28 5.12 -28.41
CA GLN A 180 19.07 6.10 -29.15
C GLN A 180 20.57 5.92 -28.92
N ARG A 181 20.99 5.58 -27.69
CA ARG A 181 22.41 5.33 -27.38
C ARG A 181 22.95 4.08 -28.06
N VAL A 182 22.17 3.00 -28.10
CA VAL A 182 22.57 1.78 -28.84
C VAL A 182 22.72 2.05 -30.34
N ALA A 183 21.90 2.95 -30.91
CA ALA A 183 22.00 3.29 -32.33
C ALA A 183 23.20 4.19 -32.69
N GLN A 184 23.87 4.78 -31.68
CA GLN A 184 25.00 5.70 -31.85
C GLN A 184 26.36 5.04 -31.59
N GLY A 185 26.39 3.85 -30.98
CA GLY A 185 27.61 3.07 -30.71
C GLY A 185 27.71 1.86 -31.62
#